data_AF-A0A4Q3WCB3-F1
#
_entry.id   AF-A0A4Q3WCB3-F1
#
_cell.length_a   1.000
_cell.length_b   1.000
_cell.length_c   1.000
_cell.angle_alpha   90.00
_cell.angle_beta   90.00
_cell.angle_gamma   90.00
#
_symmetry.space_group_name_H-M   'P 1'
#
loop_
_entity.id
_entity.type
_entity.pdbx_description
1 polymer ?
#
loop_
_entity_poly.entity_id
_entity_poly.type
_entity_poly.pdbx_seq_one_letter_code
_entity_poly.pdbx_strand_id
1 'polypeptide(L)'
;MGKTPGLLLRYMASSALLGLNQPGLLRRLVLVAIKLAGKPWARPMRRELLLYLWRNEMKNYEPGPYGGRVALVLAEKQRSGVIAGDLGWGRLAPQVEIIPVQGNHFTLIEPPLLEANMSRISPLLGSSSAPAAEDKRAEAN
;
A
#
# COMPACT_ATOMS: atom_id res chain seq x y z
N MET A 1 18.07 11.51 36.70
CA MET A 1 16.63 11.30 36.92
C MET A 1 15.86 12.37 36.15
N GLY A 2 14.94 11.99 35.27
CA GLY A 2 13.92 12.93 34.78
C GLY A 2 13.49 12.75 33.31
N LYS A 3 12.23 12.31 33.15
CA LYS A 3 11.33 12.51 32.01
C LYS A 3 11.49 11.57 30.81
N THR A 4 10.83 10.41 30.87
CA THR A 4 10.24 9.77 29.67
C THR A 4 9.05 8.82 29.90
N PRO A 5 8.26 8.85 31.01
CA PRO A 5 7.07 7.98 31.09
C PRO A 5 5.91 8.43 30.18
N GLY A 6 5.95 9.65 29.62
CA GLY A 6 4.83 10.20 28.83
C GLY A 6 4.72 9.72 27.38
N LEU A 7 5.83 9.25 26.77
CA LEU A 7 5.81 8.84 25.36
C LEU A 7 5.15 7.47 25.22
N LEU A 8 5.55 6.49 26.02
CA LEU A 8 4.95 5.15 26.00
C LEU A 8 3.44 5.19 26.26
N LEU A 9 2.98 6.03 27.20
CA LEU A 9 1.57 6.14 27.55
C LEU A 9 0.72 6.79 26.44
N ARG A 10 1.23 7.84 25.77
CA ARG A 10 0.59 8.44 24.59
C ARG A 10 0.56 7.47 23.38
N TYR A 11 1.55 6.59 23.27
CA TYR A 11 1.65 5.65 22.15
C TYR A 11 0.75 4.42 22.32
N MET A 12 0.56 3.93 23.55
CA MET A 12 -0.42 2.88 23.84
C MET A 12 -1.85 3.38 23.60
N ALA A 13 -2.15 4.64 23.96
CA ALA A 13 -3.46 5.26 23.67
C ALA A 13 -3.75 5.38 22.16
N SER A 14 -2.74 5.68 21.33
CA SER A 14 -2.88 5.71 19.86
C SER A 14 -3.05 4.33 19.22
N SER A 15 -2.61 3.24 19.87
CA SER A 15 -2.75 1.88 19.32
C SER A 15 -4.13 1.30 19.57
N ALA A 16 -4.78 1.67 20.69
CA ALA A 16 -6.18 1.35 20.96
C ALA A 16 -7.13 2.05 19.97
N LEU A 17 -6.84 3.31 19.61
CA LEU A 17 -7.61 4.08 18.62
C LEU A 17 -7.50 3.55 17.17
N LEU A 18 -6.49 2.72 16.88
CA LEU A 18 -6.25 2.14 15.55
C LEU A 18 -6.66 0.64 15.45
N GLY A 19 -7.24 0.07 16.51
CA GLY A 19 -7.70 -1.32 16.50
C GLY A 19 -6.60 -2.37 16.30
N LEU A 20 -5.34 -2.04 16.61
CA LEU A 20 -4.22 -2.95 16.38
C LEU A 20 -4.20 -4.07 17.42
N ASN A 21 -4.23 -5.32 16.96
CA ASN A 21 -4.03 -6.50 17.80
C ASN A 21 -2.58 -6.58 18.35
N GLN A 22 -2.35 -7.42 19.36
CA GLN A 22 -1.03 -7.62 20.03
C GLN A 22 0.17 -7.79 19.07
N PRO A 23 0.05 -8.49 17.93
CA PRO A 23 1.12 -8.56 16.92
C PRO A 23 1.49 -7.20 16.29
N GLY A 24 0.52 -6.31 16.07
CA GLY A 24 0.72 -4.97 15.53
C GLY A 24 1.52 -4.04 16.45
N LEU A 25 1.43 -4.26 17.77
CA LEU A 25 2.18 -3.51 18.78
C LEU A 25 3.66 -3.90 18.81
N LEU A 26 3.95 -5.21 18.82
CA LEU A 26 5.31 -5.77 18.72
C LEU A 26 6.01 -5.31 17.43
N ARG A 27 5.27 -5.32 16.31
CA ARG A 27 5.72 -4.80 15.00
C ARG A 27 6.18 -3.34 15.06
N ARG A 28 5.44 -2.48 15.77
CA ARG A 28 5.77 -1.04 15.88
C ARG A 28 6.99 -0.81 16.76
N LEU A 29 7.15 -1.60 17.82
CA LEU A 29 8.32 -1.55 18.70
C LEU A 29 9.62 -1.96 17.98
N VAL A 30 9.57 -3.00 17.14
CA VAL A 30 10.72 -3.44 16.33
C VAL A 30 11.15 -2.35 15.33
N LEU A 31 10.20 -1.70 14.65
CA LEU A 31 10.52 -0.62 13.71
C LEU A 31 11.11 0.62 14.40
N VAL A 32 10.65 0.94 15.62
CA VAL A 32 11.22 2.01 16.44
C VAL A 32 12.64 1.64 16.88
N ALA A 33 12.87 0.41 17.31
CA ALA A 33 14.19 -0.07 17.70
C ALA A 33 15.20 -0.01 16.53
N ILE A 34 14.79 -0.41 15.32
CA ILE A 34 15.63 -0.31 14.11
C ILE A 34 15.92 1.15 13.74
N LYS A 35 14.93 2.04 13.88
CA LYS A 35 15.09 3.48 13.59
C LYS A 35 16.02 4.17 14.60
N LEU A 36 15.95 3.77 15.87
CA LEU A 36 16.82 4.26 16.95
C LEU A 36 18.25 3.71 16.84
N ALA A 37 18.44 2.53 16.24
CA ALA A 37 19.75 1.88 16.13
C ALA A 37 20.69 2.49 15.05
N GLY A 38 20.22 3.44 14.22
CA GLY A 38 21.07 4.34 13.41
C GLY A 38 22.06 3.73 12.41
N LYS A 39 22.02 2.42 12.13
CA LYS A 39 23.08 1.73 11.37
C LYS A 39 22.78 1.58 9.86
N PRO A 40 23.73 1.96 8.96
CA PRO A 40 23.51 2.01 7.51
C PRO A 40 23.48 0.63 6.80
N TRP A 41 24.01 -0.45 7.39
CA TRP A 41 23.95 -1.81 6.83
C TRP A 41 22.57 -2.48 6.94
N ALA A 42 21.63 -1.85 7.65
CA ALA A 42 20.24 -2.30 7.73
C ALA A 42 19.41 -1.99 6.49
N ARG A 43 19.94 -1.29 5.47
CA ARG A 43 19.17 -0.89 4.27
C ARG A 43 18.62 -2.07 3.44
N PRO A 44 19.40 -3.09 3.04
CA PRO A 44 18.85 -4.25 2.34
C PRO A 44 17.95 -5.10 3.25
N MET A 45 18.33 -5.27 4.51
CA MET A 45 17.56 -6.05 5.49
C MET A 45 16.22 -5.39 5.86
N ARG A 46 16.16 -4.05 5.82
CA ARG A 46 14.93 -3.26 6.00
C ARG A 46 13.96 -3.47 4.84
N ARG A 47 14.45 -3.54 3.59
CA ARG A 47 13.58 -3.83 2.43
C ARG A 47 12.99 -5.23 2.52
N GLU A 48 13.82 -6.24 2.78
CA GLU A 48 13.36 -7.63 2.91
C GLU A 48 12.40 -7.80 4.10
N LEU A 49 12.71 -7.18 5.24
CA LEU A 49 11.81 -7.17 6.40
C LEU A 49 10.49 -6.46 6.09
N LEU A 50 10.50 -5.32 5.38
CA LEU A 50 9.28 -4.62 4.99
C LEU A 50 8.44 -5.46 4.02
N LEU A 51 9.06 -6.15 3.05
CA LEU A 51 8.37 -7.05 2.14
C LEU A 51 7.79 -8.27 2.86
N TYR A 52 8.54 -8.84 3.82
CA TYR A 52 8.08 -9.94 4.66
C TYR A 52 6.89 -9.53 5.53
N LEU A 53 6.98 -8.37 6.20
CA LEU A 53 5.90 -7.83 7.03
C LEU A 53 4.68 -7.45 6.20
N TRP A 54 4.87 -6.85 5.02
CA TRP A 54 3.78 -6.54 4.09
C TRP A 54 3.09 -7.82 3.61
N ARG A 55 3.86 -8.85 3.22
CA ARG A 55 3.31 -10.14 2.81
C ARG A 55 2.51 -10.79 3.93
N ASN A 56 2.96 -10.73 5.18
CA ASN A 56 2.21 -11.31 6.31
C ASN A 56 0.95 -10.51 6.67
N GLU A 57 0.97 -9.19 6.54
CA GLU A 57 -0.24 -8.39 6.79
C GLU A 57 -1.29 -8.61 5.69
N MET A 58 -0.85 -8.71 4.44
CA MET A 58 -1.73 -8.98 3.29
C MET A 58 -2.33 -10.39 3.32
N LYS A 59 -1.74 -11.35 4.04
CA LYS A 59 -2.26 -12.73 4.12
C LYS A 59 -3.63 -12.82 4.79
N ASN A 60 -3.93 -11.91 5.70
CA ASN A 60 -5.20 -11.89 6.44
C ASN A 60 -6.14 -10.81 5.93
N TYR A 61 -5.76 -10.10 4.86
CA TYR A 61 -6.63 -9.10 4.25
C TYR A 61 -7.64 -9.80 3.34
N GLU A 62 -8.91 -9.68 3.70
CA GLU A 62 -10.05 -10.18 2.92
C GLU A 62 -10.76 -8.98 2.27
N PRO A 63 -10.49 -8.67 0.99
CA PRO A 63 -11.17 -7.59 0.30
C PRO A 63 -12.64 -7.92 0.07
N GLY A 64 -13.52 -6.97 0.35
CA GLY A 64 -14.92 -7.04 -0.04
C GLY A 64 -15.13 -6.75 -1.54
N PRO A 65 -16.34 -7.03 -2.07
CA PRO A 65 -16.68 -6.69 -3.45
C PRO A 65 -16.69 -5.16 -3.67
N TYR A 66 -16.28 -4.74 -4.85
CA TYR A 66 -16.27 -3.36 -5.31
C TYR A 66 -17.19 -3.20 -6.51
N GLY A 67 -18.29 -2.45 -6.35
CA GLY A 67 -19.30 -2.26 -7.40
C GLY A 67 -18.90 -1.28 -8.51
N GLY A 68 -17.74 -0.60 -8.37
CA GLY A 68 -17.27 0.38 -9.34
C GLY A 68 -16.44 -0.21 -10.47
N ARG A 69 -15.98 0.68 -11.35
CA ARG A 69 -15.02 0.35 -12.42
C ARG A 69 -13.59 0.37 -11.88
N VAL A 70 -12.81 -0.63 -12.27
CA VAL A 70 -11.38 -0.73 -11.96
C VAL A 70 -10.60 -0.70 -13.27
N ALA A 71 -9.67 0.25 -13.38
CA ALA A 71 -8.64 0.23 -14.42
C ALA A 71 -7.36 -0.40 -13.83
N LEU A 72 -6.99 -1.58 -14.32
CA LEU A 72 -5.79 -2.31 -13.93
C LEU A 72 -4.66 -2.02 -14.91
N VAL A 73 -3.75 -1.11 -14.52
CA VAL A 73 -2.51 -0.86 -15.26
C VAL A 73 -1.54 -2.02 -15.04
N LEU A 74 -1.39 -2.87 -16.05
CA LEU A 74 -0.68 -4.14 -15.94
C LEU A 74 0.67 -4.07 -16.67
N ALA A 75 1.77 -4.30 -15.96
CA ALA A 75 3.07 -4.42 -16.60
C ALA A 75 3.13 -5.63 -17.56
N GLU A 76 3.72 -5.45 -18.74
CA GLU A 76 3.90 -6.55 -19.70
C GLU A 76 4.85 -7.63 -19.14
N LYS A 77 5.90 -7.23 -18.41
CA LYS A 77 6.83 -8.17 -17.78
C LYS A 77 6.37 -8.51 -16.36
N GLN A 78 5.66 -9.62 -16.25
CA GLN A 78 5.25 -10.21 -14.98
C GLN A 78 6.33 -11.12 -14.39
N ARG A 79 6.30 -11.32 -13.06
CA ARG A 79 7.10 -12.38 -12.42
C ARG A 79 6.50 -13.75 -12.78
N SER A 80 7.35 -14.78 -12.80
CA SER A 80 6.90 -16.16 -12.94
C SER A 80 5.87 -16.52 -11.86
N GLY A 81 4.80 -17.21 -12.26
CA GLY A 81 3.71 -17.63 -11.36
C GLY A 81 2.50 -16.70 -11.32
N VAL A 82 2.49 -15.59 -12.07
CA VAL A 82 1.27 -14.82 -12.34
C VAL A 82 0.50 -15.50 -13.47
N ILE A 83 -0.65 -16.10 -13.14
CA ILE A 83 -1.43 -16.94 -14.07
C ILE A 83 -2.65 -16.19 -14.62
N ALA A 84 -3.27 -15.32 -13.83
CA ALA A 84 -4.49 -14.60 -14.22
C ALA A 84 -4.16 -13.20 -14.74
N GLY A 85 -4.66 -12.86 -15.94
CA GLY A 85 -4.41 -11.57 -16.58
C GLY A 85 -5.01 -10.37 -15.83
N ASP A 86 -5.96 -10.60 -14.94
CA ASP A 86 -6.61 -9.59 -14.10
C ASP A 86 -6.04 -9.53 -12.68
N LEU A 87 -5.00 -10.32 -12.36
CA LEU A 87 -4.41 -10.46 -11.02
C LEU A 87 -5.43 -10.81 -9.92
N GLY A 88 -6.57 -11.40 -10.28
CA GLY A 88 -7.65 -11.71 -9.36
C GLY A 88 -8.58 -10.55 -9.01
N TRP A 89 -8.58 -9.46 -9.77
CA TRP A 89 -9.52 -8.35 -9.59
C TRP A 89 -10.93 -8.65 -10.10
N GLY A 90 -11.10 -9.52 -11.10
CA GLY A 90 -12.41 -9.84 -11.69
C GLY A 90 -13.37 -10.57 -10.74
N ARG A 91 -12.85 -11.16 -9.66
CA ARG A 91 -13.65 -11.74 -8.56
C ARG A 91 -14.12 -10.71 -7.54
N LEU A 92 -13.55 -9.49 -7.55
CA LEU A 92 -13.89 -8.42 -6.62
C LEU A 92 -14.66 -7.29 -7.30
N ALA A 93 -14.39 -7.03 -8.58
CA ALA A 93 -15.05 -5.97 -9.34
C ALA A 93 -15.71 -6.54 -10.61
N PRO A 94 -16.97 -6.18 -10.91
CA PRO A 94 -17.67 -6.65 -12.10
C PRO A 94 -17.13 -6.02 -13.39
N GLN A 95 -16.43 -4.89 -13.28
CA GLN A 95 -15.92 -4.13 -14.42
C GLN A 95 -14.43 -3.84 -14.21
N VAL A 96 -13.59 -4.70 -14.80
CA VAL A 96 -12.13 -4.57 -14.79
C VAL A 96 -11.64 -4.33 -16.21
N GLU A 97 -11.04 -3.16 -16.45
CA GLU A 97 -10.35 -2.82 -17.69
C GLU A 97 -8.85 -3.06 -17.49
N ILE A 98 -8.23 -3.88 -18.34
CA ILE A 98 -6.80 -4.18 -18.26
C ILE A 98 -6.04 -3.32 -19.26
N ILE A 99 -5.02 -2.61 -18.78
CA ILE A 99 -4.27 -1.62 -19.56
C ILE A 99 -2.79 -2.01 -19.53
N PRO A 100 -2.30 -2.72 -20.55
CA PRO A 100 -0.91 -3.16 -20.57
C PRO A 100 0.04 -1.97 -20.71
N VAL A 101 1.13 -2.00 -19.95
CA VAL A 101 2.19 -0.96 -19.96
C VAL A 101 3.58 -1.58 -20.00
N GLN A 102 4.53 -0.84 -20.56
CA GLN A 102 5.90 -1.31 -20.71
C GLN A 102 6.61 -1.37 -19.35
N GLY A 103 7.50 -2.35 -19.22
CA GLY A 103 8.32 -2.56 -18.02
C GLY A 103 7.82 -3.68 -17.13
N ASN A 104 8.28 -3.65 -15.88
CA ASN A 104 7.86 -4.56 -14.80
C ASN A 104 7.37 -3.75 -13.59
N HIS A 105 6.92 -4.45 -12.55
CA HIS A 105 6.39 -3.85 -11.31
C HIS A 105 7.30 -2.78 -10.67
N PHE A 106 8.62 -2.85 -10.88
CA PHE A 106 9.58 -1.90 -10.33
C PHE A 106 9.89 -0.76 -11.30
N THR A 107 9.96 -1.05 -12.60
CA THR A 107 10.46 -0.07 -13.59
C THR A 107 9.36 0.74 -14.25
N LEU A 108 8.09 0.32 -14.17
CA LEU A 108 6.99 0.99 -14.90
C LEU A 108 6.73 2.44 -14.44
N ILE A 109 7.19 2.79 -13.23
CA ILE A 109 7.07 4.13 -12.62
C ILE A 109 8.34 4.98 -12.76
N GLU A 110 9.37 4.46 -13.40
CA GLU A 110 10.66 5.16 -13.56
C GLU A 110 10.78 5.71 -14.98
N PRO A 111 11.37 6.91 -15.18
CA PRO A 111 11.76 7.36 -16.51
C PRO A 111 12.74 6.37 -17.17
N PRO A 112 12.69 6.17 -18.50
CA PRO A 112 11.76 6.81 -19.46
C PRO A 112 10.41 6.09 -19.58
N LEU A 113 10.22 4.97 -18.88
CA LEU A 113 9.02 4.14 -19.03
C LEU A 113 7.76 4.82 -18.49
N LEU A 114 7.88 5.58 -17.40
CA LEU A 114 6.77 6.37 -16.88
C LEU A 114 6.21 7.28 -17.97
N GLU A 115 7.07 8.07 -18.62
CA GLU A 115 6.68 9.02 -19.68
C GLU A 115 6.03 8.31 -20.87
N ALA A 116 6.62 7.19 -21.32
CA ALA A 116 6.04 6.38 -22.38
C ALA A 116 4.64 5.84 -22.01
N ASN A 117 4.46 5.43 -20.75
CA ASN A 117 3.21 4.88 -20.23
C ASN A 117 2.14 5.95 -19.95
N MET A 118 2.51 7.22 -19.76
CA MET A 118 1.55 8.31 -19.49
C MET A 118 0.52 8.49 -20.60
N SER A 119 0.88 8.20 -21.86
CA SER A 119 -0.06 8.22 -22.99
C SER A 119 -1.25 7.27 -22.81
N ARG A 120 -1.05 6.16 -22.08
CA ARG A 120 -2.07 5.14 -21.78
C ARG A 120 -2.82 5.41 -20.48
N ILE A 121 -2.19 6.09 -19.52
CA ILE A 121 -2.76 6.35 -18.19
C ILE A 121 -3.59 7.63 -18.17
N SER A 122 -3.14 8.69 -18.85
CA SER A 122 -3.78 10.01 -18.82
C SER A 122 -5.26 10.00 -19.19
N PRO A 123 -5.72 9.23 -20.20
CA PRO A 123 -7.15 9.16 -20.55
C PRO A 123 -8.02 8.62 -19.42
N LEU A 124 -7.48 7.76 -18.56
CA LEU A 124 -8.21 7.15 -17.43
C LEU A 124 -8.55 8.17 -16.35
N LEU A 125 -7.66 9.16 -16.16
CA LEU A 125 -7.79 10.18 -15.13
C LEU A 125 -8.81 11.27 -15.52
N GLY A 126 -8.99 11.52 -16.82
CA GLY A 126 -9.87 12.57 -17.33
C GLY A 126 -11.37 12.25 -17.31
N SER A 127 -11.76 11.02 -16.94
CA SER A 127 -13.15 10.57 -16.96
C SER A 127 -13.83 10.51 -15.58
N SER A 128 -13.13 10.92 -14.53
CA SER A 128 -13.63 10.86 -13.15
C SER A 128 -14.20 12.21 -12.69
N SER A 129 -15.46 12.51 -13.05
CA SER A 129 -16.30 13.38 -12.22
C SER A 129 -16.94 12.53 -11.13
N ALA A 130 -16.14 12.02 -10.19
CA ALA A 130 -16.69 11.53 -8.94
C ALA A 130 -17.24 12.74 -8.17
N PRO A 131 -18.49 12.70 -7.64
CA PRO A 131 -18.94 13.75 -6.71
C PRO A 131 -17.94 13.78 -5.56
N ALA A 132 -17.46 14.99 -5.23
CA ALA A 132 -16.51 15.20 -4.16
C ALA A 132 -16.97 14.42 -2.93
N ALA A 133 -16.13 13.47 -2.47
CA ALA A 133 -16.40 12.74 -1.25
C ALA A 133 -16.61 13.78 -0.14
N GLU A 134 -17.83 13.81 0.38
CA GLU A 134 -18.24 14.71 1.45
C GLU A 134 -17.26 14.55 2.61
N ASP A 135 -16.52 15.62 2.89
CA ASP A 135 -15.43 15.64 3.86
C ASP A 135 -16.01 15.54 5.28
N LYS A 136 -16.24 14.31 5.75
CA LYS A 136 -16.71 14.04 7.11
C LYS A 136 -15.68 14.34 8.21
N ARG A 137 -14.60 15.09 7.92
CA ARG A 137 -13.65 15.55 8.94
C ARG A 137 -14.07 16.82 9.68
N ALA A 138 -15.18 17.46 9.29
CA ALA A 138 -15.61 18.73 9.88
C ALA A 138 -16.47 18.60 11.17
N GLU A 139 -16.92 17.40 11.58
CA GLU A 139 -17.84 17.25 12.73
C GLU A 139 -17.19 16.77 14.04
N ALA A 140 -15.87 16.91 14.18
CA ALA A 140 -15.19 16.64 15.44
C ALA A 140 -14.24 17.78 15.81
N ASN A 141 -14.81 18.94 16.17
CA ASN A 141 -14.16 19.96 16.99
C ASN A 141 -15.21 20.74 17.79
#